data_AF-A0A1X1HZ37-F1
#
_entry.id   AF-A0A1X1HZ37-F1
#
_cell.length_a   1.000
_cell.length_b   1.000
_cell.length_c   1.000
_cell.angle_alpha   90.00
_cell.angle_beta   90.00
_cell.angle_gamma   90.00
#
_symmetry.space_group_name_H-M   'P 1'
#
loop_
_entity.id
_entity.type
_entity.pdbx_description
1 polymer ?
#
loop_
_entity_poly.entity_id
_entity_poly.type
_entity_poly.pdbx_seq_one_letter_code
_entity_poly.pdbx_strand_id
1 'polypeptide(L)'
;MNYYQARISFETAQYLEEMRLYYELVTGGSVSKGECLNRAYRDSLSIVDWKKVYESKILISNHSISDSSKLLKVQITEETRDGIQKLKSTLPLVLGSRSVTVGVCIREILKAAYIVTHEKNEVQLLDKVSEKIKESVDRLRNCGDNDVRKVAIDLFIELEKMVDNSINQG
;
A
#
# COMPACT_ATOMS: atom_id res chain seq x y z
N MET A 1 18.90 -3.28 -25.63
CA MET A 1 17.92 -3.15 -24.52
C MET A 1 17.57 -1.69 -24.34
N ASN A 2 16.29 -1.33 -24.47
CA ASN A 2 15.83 0.06 -24.34
C ASN A 2 15.51 0.37 -22.88
N TYR A 3 16.25 1.31 -22.29
CA TYR A 3 15.97 1.82 -20.95
C TYR A 3 14.81 2.79 -20.98
N TYR A 4 13.88 2.64 -20.04
CA TYR A 4 12.88 3.66 -19.75
C TYR A 4 13.51 4.75 -18.88
N GLN A 5 13.28 6.01 -19.25
CA GLN A 5 13.86 7.15 -18.56
C GLN A 5 12.80 8.20 -18.23
N ALA A 6 12.77 8.64 -16.98
CA ALA A 6 11.87 9.68 -16.51
C ALA A 6 12.51 10.51 -15.38
N ARG A 7 12.21 11.81 -15.34
CA ARG A 7 12.46 12.62 -14.14
C ARG A 7 11.31 12.41 -13.17
N ILE A 8 11.66 12.11 -11.92
CA ILE A 8 10.72 11.86 -10.84
C ILE A 8 10.98 12.83 -9.68
N SER A 9 9.93 13.11 -8.90
CA SER A 9 10.07 13.92 -7.70
C SER A 9 10.78 13.14 -6.59
N PHE A 10 11.22 13.83 -5.54
CA PHE A 10 11.75 13.18 -4.34
C PHE A 10 10.71 12.26 -3.71
N GLU A 11 9.47 12.73 -3.59
CA GLU A 11 8.33 11.94 -3.09
C GLU A 11 8.12 10.65 -3.92
N THR A 12 8.16 10.75 -5.25
CA THR A 12 8.05 9.57 -6.12
C THR A 12 9.19 8.57 -5.85
N ALA A 13 10.40 9.05 -5.59
CA ALA A 13 11.54 8.19 -5.27
C ALA A 13 11.40 7.53 -3.89
N GLN A 14 10.79 8.22 -2.91
CA GLN A 14 10.44 7.66 -1.61
C GLN A 14 9.46 6.49 -1.75
N TYR A 15 8.36 6.69 -2.48
CA TYR A 15 7.39 5.61 -2.74
C TYR A 15 8.02 4.43 -3.49
N LEU A 16 8.92 4.71 -4.43
CA LEU A 16 9.59 3.66 -5.18
C LEU A 16 10.46 2.79 -4.28
N GLU A 17 11.17 3.40 -3.34
CA GLU A 17 12.02 2.68 -2.39
C GLU A 17 11.19 1.90 -1.36
N GLU A 18 10.13 2.52 -0.82
CA GLU A 18 9.19 1.86 0.09
C GLU A 18 8.59 0.59 -0.55
N MET A 19 8.06 0.71 -1.77
CA MET A 19 7.49 -0.44 -2.48
C MET A 19 8.55 -1.48 -2.87
N ARG A 20 9.76 -1.04 -3.20
CA ARG A 20 10.87 -1.96 -3.52
C ARG A 20 11.18 -2.83 -2.31
N LEU A 21 11.35 -2.22 -1.13
CA LEU A 21 11.61 -2.93 0.12
C LEU A 21 10.46 -3.88 0.49
N TYR A 22 9.21 -3.45 0.32
CA TYR A 22 8.05 -4.32 0.50
C TYR A 22 8.13 -5.57 -0.41
N TYR A 23 8.42 -5.40 -1.70
CA TYR A 23 8.52 -6.54 -2.61
C TYR A 23 9.74 -7.43 -2.32
N GLU A 24 10.86 -6.86 -1.86
CA GLU A 24 12.01 -7.66 -1.39
C GLU A 24 11.63 -8.55 -0.21
N LEU A 25 10.91 -7.97 0.76
CA LEU A 25 10.42 -8.71 1.92
C LEU A 25 9.50 -9.86 1.52
N VAL A 26 8.54 -9.62 0.63
CA VAL A 26 7.56 -10.63 0.20
C VAL A 26 8.20 -11.73 -0.66
N THR A 27 9.22 -11.40 -1.45
CA THR A 27 9.90 -12.37 -2.33
C THR A 27 11.08 -13.09 -1.69
N GLY A 28 11.60 -12.59 -0.56
CA GLY A 28 12.81 -13.12 0.08
C GLY A 28 14.08 -12.91 -0.75
N GLY A 29 14.10 -11.91 -1.65
CA GLY A 29 15.19 -11.67 -2.58
C GLY A 29 15.29 -10.21 -3.02
N SER A 30 16.38 -9.86 -3.71
CA SER A 30 16.59 -8.48 -4.16
C SER A 30 15.68 -8.11 -5.32
N VAL A 31 15.14 -6.89 -5.28
CA VAL A 31 14.22 -6.35 -6.28
C VAL A 31 14.83 -5.09 -6.87
N SER A 32 15.05 -5.11 -8.19
CA SER A 32 15.49 -3.93 -8.92
C SER A 32 14.39 -2.87 -9.02
N LYS A 33 14.75 -1.59 -9.21
CA LYS A 33 13.77 -0.51 -9.41
C LYS A 33 12.83 -0.74 -10.61
N GLY A 34 13.34 -1.37 -11.68
CA GLY A 34 12.52 -1.72 -12.85
C GLY A 34 11.50 -2.81 -12.54
N GLU A 35 11.94 -3.85 -11.82
CA GLU A 35 11.05 -4.93 -11.38
C GLU A 35 10.00 -4.43 -10.37
N CYS A 36 10.40 -3.56 -9.43
CA CYS A 36 9.47 -2.89 -8.52
C CYS A 36 8.37 -2.15 -9.29
N LEU A 37 8.73 -1.37 -10.31
CA LEU A 37 7.76 -0.62 -11.10
C LEU A 37 6.83 -1.52 -11.92
N ASN A 38 7.33 -2.65 -12.45
CA ASN A 38 6.49 -3.63 -13.13
C ASN A 38 5.45 -4.25 -12.19
N ARG A 39 5.86 -4.61 -10.96
CA ARG A 39 4.97 -5.18 -9.95
C ARG A 39 3.95 -4.17 -9.47
N ALA A 40 4.39 -2.94 -9.16
CA ALA A 40 3.51 -1.87 -8.74
C ALA A 40 2.45 -1.57 -9.81
N TYR A 41 2.83 -1.58 -11.10
CA TYR A 41 1.86 -1.46 -12.17
C TYR A 41 0.81 -2.57 -12.14
N ARG A 42 1.22 -3.84 -12.00
CA ARG A 42 0.27 -4.97 -11.91
C ARG A 42 -0.68 -4.84 -10.72
N ASP A 43 -0.18 -4.48 -9.56
CA ASP A 43 -1.02 -4.29 -8.36
C ASP A 43 -2.01 -3.13 -8.54
N SER A 44 -1.58 -2.07 -9.23
CA SER A 44 -2.41 -0.89 -9.52
C SER A 44 -3.59 -1.17 -10.47
N LEU A 45 -3.58 -2.29 -11.20
CA LEU A 45 -4.66 -2.63 -12.14
C LEU A 45 -6.02 -2.85 -11.46
N SER A 46 -6.02 -3.12 -10.15
CA SER A 46 -7.25 -3.25 -9.36
C SER A 46 -7.88 -1.90 -8.97
N ILE A 47 -7.18 -0.79 -9.19
CA ILE A 47 -7.70 0.56 -8.91
C ILE A 47 -8.66 1.02 -10.00
N VAL A 48 -9.87 1.38 -9.55
CA VAL A 48 -10.88 2.03 -10.39
C VAL A 48 -10.87 3.55 -10.17
N ASP A 49 -10.75 3.98 -8.92
CA ASP A 49 -10.82 5.40 -8.54
C ASP A 49 -9.42 6.02 -8.34
N TRP A 50 -8.87 6.54 -9.44
CA TRP A 50 -7.60 7.26 -9.44
C TRP A 50 -7.65 8.61 -8.71
N LYS A 51 -8.83 9.19 -8.51
CA LYS A 51 -8.99 10.43 -7.73
C LYS A 51 -8.76 10.13 -6.26
N LYS A 52 -9.35 9.05 -5.73
CA LYS A 52 -9.09 8.57 -4.36
C LYS A 52 -7.59 8.28 -4.15
N VAL A 53 -6.92 7.65 -5.12
CA VAL A 53 -5.46 7.42 -5.04
C VAL A 53 -4.69 8.73 -4.98
N TYR A 54 -5.04 9.72 -5.79
CA TYR A 54 -4.36 11.02 -5.77
C TYR A 54 -4.55 11.76 -4.44
N GLU A 55 -5.77 11.78 -3.92
CA GLU A 55 -6.15 12.48 -2.69
C GLU A 55 -5.68 11.77 -1.42
N SER A 56 -5.33 10.48 -1.49
CA SER A 56 -4.86 9.72 -0.34
C SER A 56 -3.59 10.30 0.27
N LYS A 57 -3.57 10.39 1.60
CA LYS A 57 -2.38 10.79 2.37
C LYS A 57 -1.75 9.54 2.96
N ILE A 58 -0.73 9.02 2.28
CA ILE A 58 0.03 7.87 2.74
C ILE A 58 1.26 8.37 3.48
N LEU A 59 1.45 7.89 4.70
CA LEU A 59 2.68 8.12 5.46
C LEU A 59 3.65 6.97 5.16
N ILE A 60 4.75 7.31 4.47
CA ILE A 60 5.84 6.37 4.17
C ILE A 60 7.09 6.74 4.96
N SER A 61 8.00 5.78 5.12
CA SER A 61 9.27 6.02 5.79
C SER A 61 10.11 7.02 5.01
N ASN A 62 10.92 7.81 5.71
CA ASN A 62 11.87 8.71 5.06
C ASN A 62 13.15 7.96 4.71
N HIS A 63 13.26 7.54 3.45
CA HIS A 63 14.42 6.86 2.90
C HIS A 63 15.54 7.85 2.55
N SER A 64 16.78 7.42 2.71
CA SER A 64 17.94 8.20 2.25
C SER A 64 18.05 8.12 0.72
N ILE A 65 17.43 9.07 0.02
CA ILE A 65 17.41 9.13 -1.44
C ILE A 65 18.44 10.15 -1.93
N SER A 66 19.40 9.69 -2.73
CA SER A 66 20.37 10.57 -3.41
C SER A 66 19.69 11.45 -4.47
N ASP A 67 20.21 12.66 -4.70
CA ASP A 67 19.69 13.54 -5.75
C ASP A 67 19.74 12.92 -7.15
N SER A 68 20.75 12.08 -7.42
CA SER A 68 20.86 11.31 -8.67
C SER A 68 19.70 10.34 -8.90
N SER A 69 19.00 9.92 -7.84
CA SER A 69 17.85 9.02 -7.92
C SER A 69 16.58 9.68 -8.50
N LYS A 70 16.57 11.01 -8.67
CA LYS A 70 15.49 11.74 -9.36
C LYS A 70 15.48 11.51 -10.88
N LEU A 71 16.56 10.98 -11.44
CA LEU A 71 16.57 10.46 -12.81
C LEU A 71 16.36 8.95 -12.78
N LEU A 72 15.11 8.53 -12.96
CA LEU A 72 14.78 7.12 -13.06
C LEU A 72 15.25 6.59 -14.41
N LYS A 73 16.21 5.66 -14.41
CA LYS A 73 16.67 4.91 -15.58
C LYS A 73 16.60 3.42 -15.29
N VAL A 74 15.60 2.75 -15.85
CA VAL A 74 15.27 1.36 -15.50
C VAL A 74 14.86 0.56 -16.74
N GLN A 75 14.91 -0.77 -16.63
CA GLN A 75 14.32 -1.67 -17.60
C GLN A 75 12.94 -2.08 -17.08
N ILE A 76 11.91 -1.84 -17.88
CA ILE A 76 10.51 -2.20 -17.59
C ILE A 76 9.91 -2.91 -18.80
N THR A 77 8.84 -3.66 -18.59
CA THR A 77 8.10 -4.31 -19.67
C THR A 77 7.40 -3.28 -20.55
N GLU A 78 7.03 -3.69 -21.77
CA GLU A 78 6.20 -2.86 -22.66
C GLU A 78 4.83 -2.58 -22.04
N GLU A 79 4.24 -3.58 -21.38
CA GLU A 79 2.99 -3.45 -20.65
C GLU A 79 3.01 -2.31 -19.62
N THR A 80 4.07 -2.24 -18.79
CA THR A 80 4.25 -1.17 -17.81
C THR A 80 4.43 0.20 -18.49
N ARG A 81 5.17 0.23 -19.61
CA ARG A 81 5.39 1.47 -20.38
C ARG A 81 4.08 2.01 -20.95
N ASP A 82 3.29 1.13 -21.56
CA ASP A 82 2.00 1.46 -22.14
C ASP A 82 0.99 1.85 -21.06
N GLY A 83 1.03 1.18 -19.91
CA GLY A 83 0.28 1.53 -18.71
C GLY A 83 0.55 2.95 -18.23
N ILE A 84 1.84 3.32 -18.09
CA ILE A 84 2.23 4.69 -17.72
C ILE A 84 1.72 5.70 -18.75
N GLN A 85 1.84 5.39 -20.03
CA GLN A 85 1.40 6.30 -21.10
C GLN A 85 -0.12 6.45 -21.15
N LYS A 86 -0.87 5.36 -20.91
CA LYS A 86 -2.34 5.38 -20.81
C LYS A 86 -2.78 6.19 -19.59
N LEU A 87 -2.11 6.01 -18.44
CA LEU A 87 -2.40 6.80 -17.25
C LEU A 87 -2.12 8.29 -17.48
N LYS A 88 -1.04 8.63 -18.18
CA LYS A 88 -0.71 10.01 -18.56
C LYS A 88 -1.80 10.70 -19.39
N SER A 89 -2.51 9.94 -20.22
CA SER A 89 -3.63 10.46 -21.01
C SER A 89 -4.93 10.57 -20.22
N THR A 90 -5.14 9.74 -19.19
CA THR A 90 -6.42 9.63 -18.47
C THR A 90 -6.43 10.40 -17.15
N LEU A 91 -5.32 10.40 -16.41
CA LEU A 91 -5.19 11.07 -15.11
C LEU A 91 -5.48 12.58 -15.16
N PRO A 92 -5.08 13.36 -16.19
CA PRO A 92 -5.45 14.78 -16.26
C PRO A 92 -6.97 15.01 -16.24
N LEU A 93 -7.73 14.15 -16.91
CA LEU A 93 -9.20 14.22 -16.97
C LEU A 93 -9.81 13.98 -15.59
N VAL A 94 -9.27 13.02 -14.84
CA VAL A 94 -9.69 12.70 -13.47
C VAL A 94 -9.41 13.86 -12.52
N LEU A 95 -8.25 14.51 -12.68
CA LEU A 95 -7.79 15.59 -11.80
C LEU A 95 -8.26 16.99 -12.21
N GLY A 96 -9.00 17.12 -13.32
CA GLY A 96 -9.40 18.42 -13.86
C GLY A 96 -8.21 19.31 -14.28
N SER A 97 -7.10 18.69 -14.69
CA SER A 97 -5.87 19.39 -15.09
C SER A 97 -5.60 19.24 -16.59
N ARG A 98 -4.84 20.19 -17.16
CA ARG A 98 -4.50 20.18 -18.60
C ARG A 98 -3.55 19.04 -18.97
N SER A 99 -2.63 18.68 -18.06
CA SER A 99 -1.64 17.64 -18.28
C SER A 99 -0.99 17.21 -16.97
N VAL A 100 -0.39 16.01 -16.97
CA VAL A 100 0.44 15.49 -15.88
C VAL A 100 1.79 15.03 -16.41
N THR A 101 2.80 15.04 -15.54
CA THR A 101 4.12 14.52 -15.89
C THR A 101 4.15 13.00 -15.76
N VAL A 102 5.13 12.37 -16.40
CA VAL A 102 5.41 10.93 -16.22
C VAL A 102 5.73 10.60 -14.77
N GLY A 103 6.47 11.47 -14.07
CA GLY A 103 6.80 11.28 -12.65
C GLY A 103 5.56 11.25 -11.76
N VAL A 104 4.53 12.05 -12.07
CA VAL A 104 3.23 11.98 -11.38
C VAL A 104 2.55 10.65 -11.65
N CYS A 105 2.51 10.19 -12.91
CA CYS A 105 1.91 8.89 -13.25
C CYS A 105 2.58 7.73 -12.49
N ILE A 106 3.92 7.74 -12.43
CA ILE A 106 4.69 6.74 -11.68
C ILE A 106 4.36 6.82 -10.19
N ARG A 107 4.25 8.04 -9.62
CA ARG A 107 3.86 8.22 -8.22
C ARG A 107 2.49 7.61 -7.96
N GLU A 108 1.49 7.90 -8.79
CA GLU A 108 0.14 7.37 -8.58
C GLU A 108 0.09 5.84 -8.72
N ILE A 109 0.86 5.25 -9.64
CA ILE A 109 1.01 3.78 -9.74
C ILE A 109 1.59 3.20 -8.44
N LEU A 110 2.63 3.82 -7.89
CA LEU A 110 3.25 3.35 -6.64
C LEU A 110 2.32 3.54 -5.44
N LYS A 111 1.61 4.67 -5.34
CA LYS A 111 0.59 4.90 -4.30
C LYS A 111 -0.54 3.88 -4.40
N ALA A 112 -1.04 3.63 -5.61
CA ALA A 112 -2.05 2.62 -5.88
C ALA A 112 -1.59 1.23 -5.40
N ALA A 113 -0.38 0.82 -5.78
CA ALA A 113 0.19 -0.44 -5.35
C ALA A 113 0.33 -0.53 -3.82
N TYR A 114 0.78 0.57 -3.18
CA TYR A 114 0.88 0.64 -1.72
C TYR A 114 -0.47 0.42 -1.06
N ILE A 115 -1.50 1.16 -1.48
CA ILE A 115 -2.89 1.02 -0.99
C ILE A 115 -3.35 -0.43 -1.11
N VAL A 116 -3.24 -1.00 -2.32
CA VAL A 116 -3.71 -2.36 -2.60
C VAL A 116 -3.01 -3.41 -1.74
N THR A 117 -1.72 -3.24 -1.45
CA THR A 117 -0.92 -4.21 -0.72
C THR A 117 -0.98 -4.03 0.79
N HIS A 118 -1.07 -2.79 1.27
CA HIS A 118 -1.02 -2.47 2.70
C HIS A 118 -2.42 -2.41 3.33
N GLU A 119 -3.45 -1.90 2.65
CA GLU A 119 -4.83 -1.99 3.17
C GLU A 119 -5.27 -3.46 3.29
N LYS A 120 -4.89 -4.32 2.34
CA LYS A 120 -5.15 -5.76 2.45
C LYS A 120 -4.44 -6.40 3.65
N ASN A 121 -3.23 -5.96 3.96
CA ASN A 121 -2.47 -6.47 5.10
C ASN A 121 -3.02 -5.98 6.43
N GLU A 122 -3.47 -4.72 6.51
CA GLU A 122 -4.12 -4.18 7.70
C GLU A 122 -5.43 -4.92 8.00
N VAL A 123 -6.28 -5.14 6.99
CA VAL A 123 -7.52 -5.92 7.16
C VAL A 123 -7.21 -7.35 7.62
N GLN A 124 -6.26 -8.04 6.99
CA GLN A 124 -5.86 -9.39 7.41
C GLN A 124 -5.27 -9.45 8.83
N LEU A 125 -4.57 -8.39 9.27
CA LEU A 125 -4.03 -8.31 10.62
C LEU A 125 -5.15 -8.07 11.64
N LEU A 126 -6.10 -7.20 11.34
CA LEU A 126 -7.28 -6.95 12.16
C LEU A 126 -8.15 -8.21 12.30
N ASP A 127 -8.33 -8.98 11.23
CA ASP A 127 -9.04 -10.26 11.26
C ASP A 127 -8.37 -11.25 12.22
N LYS A 128 -7.04 -11.41 12.13
CA LYS A 128 -6.28 -12.30 13.04
C LYS A 128 -6.33 -11.84 14.49
N VAL A 129 -6.30 -10.53 14.73
CA VAL A 129 -6.45 -9.96 16.08
C VAL A 129 -7.86 -10.24 16.62
N SER A 130 -8.90 -10.06 15.80
CA SER A 130 -10.29 -10.38 16.15
C SER A 130 -10.45 -11.87 16.51
N GLU A 131 -9.89 -12.79 15.71
CA GLU A 131 -9.87 -14.22 16.01
C GLU A 131 -9.18 -14.53 17.35
N LYS A 132 -8.02 -13.93 17.61
CA LYS A 132 -7.29 -14.13 18.87
C LYS A 132 -8.03 -13.59 20.10
N ILE A 133 -8.77 -12.48 19.93
CA ILE A 133 -9.65 -11.94 20.97
C ILE A 133 -10.77 -12.95 21.27
N LYS A 134 -11.46 -13.46 20.24
CA LYS A 134 -12.52 -14.48 20.40
C LYS A 134 -12.01 -15.73 21.11
N GLU A 135 -10.86 -16.28 20.69
CA GLU A 135 -10.22 -17.42 21.35
C GLU A 135 -9.93 -17.14 22.84
N SER A 136 -9.49 -15.92 23.17
CA SER A 136 -9.18 -15.52 24.54
C SER A 136 -10.44 -15.42 25.40
N VAL A 137 -11.53 -14.84 24.86
CA VAL A 137 -12.85 -14.81 25.51
C VAL A 137 -13.36 -16.21 25.80
N ASP A 138 -13.25 -17.14 24.85
CA ASP A 138 -13.71 -18.51 25.03
C ASP A 138 -12.88 -19.29 26.07
N ARG A 139 -11.58 -19.04 26.16
CA ARG A 139 -10.75 -19.59 27.25
C ARG A 139 -11.16 -19.04 28.61
N LEU A 140 -11.42 -17.74 28.70
CA LEU A 140 -11.84 -17.09 29.94
C LEU A 140 -13.20 -17.60 30.41
N ARG A 141 -14.16 -17.83 29.50
CA ARG A 141 -15.46 -18.46 29.81
C ARG A 141 -15.32 -19.82 30.52
N ASN A 142 -14.16 -20.48 30.39
CA ASN A 142 -13.86 -21.76 31.03
C ASN A 142 -12.95 -21.63 32.29
N CYS A 143 -12.52 -20.43 32.69
CA CYS A 143 -11.63 -20.19 33.84
C CYS A 143 -12.36 -20.19 35.19
N GLY A 144 -12.00 -21.05 36.15
CA GLY A 144 -12.77 -21.28 37.39
C GLY A 144 -12.95 -20.08 38.35
N ASP A 145 -12.21 -18.98 38.18
CA ASP A 145 -12.36 -17.75 38.96
C ASP A 145 -13.36 -16.80 38.28
N ASN A 146 -14.53 -16.61 38.91
CA ASN A 146 -15.65 -15.85 38.33
C ASN A 146 -15.41 -14.35 38.25
N ASP A 147 -14.63 -13.76 39.18
CA ASP A 147 -14.44 -12.31 39.23
C ASP A 147 -13.40 -11.86 38.19
N VAL A 148 -12.30 -12.60 38.07
CA VAL A 148 -11.29 -12.39 37.02
C VAL A 148 -11.87 -12.68 35.63
N ARG A 149 -12.70 -13.73 35.51
CA ARG A 149 -13.39 -14.09 34.27
C ARG A 149 -14.28 -12.95 33.77
N LYS A 150 -15.08 -12.35 34.65
CA LYS A 150 -16.04 -11.30 34.26
C LYS A 150 -15.33 -10.05 33.76
N VAL A 151 -14.35 -9.54 34.52
CA VAL A 151 -13.59 -8.33 34.15
C VAL A 151 -12.82 -8.54 32.85
N ALA A 152 -12.19 -9.71 32.67
CA ALA A 152 -11.42 -9.99 31.47
C ALA A 152 -12.32 -10.14 30.22
N ILE A 153 -13.48 -10.80 30.34
CA ILE A 153 -14.44 -10.92 29.23
C ILE A 153 -14.97 -9.55 28.80
N ASP A 154 -15.35 -8.69 29.76
CA ASP A 154 -15.90 -7.37 29.45
C ASP A 154 -14.88 -6.50 28.70
N LEU A 155 -13.62 -6.50 29.12
CA LEU A 155 -12.52 -5.79 28.43
C LEU A 155 -12.26 -6.33 27.02
N PHE A 156 -12.30 -7.65 26.84
CA PHE A 156 -12.10 -8.25 25.52
C PHE A 156 -13.27 -7.97 24.56
N ILE A 157 -14.51 -7.95 25.05
CA ILE A 157 -15.69 -7.57 24.25
C ILE A 157 -15.60 -6.09 23.83
N GLU A 158 -15.13 -5.20 24.70
CA GLU A 158 -14.91 -3.80 24.33
C GLU A 158 -13.83 -3.65 23.26
N LEU A 159 -12.72 -4.39 23.39
CA LEU A 159 -11.67 -4.42 22.36
C LEU A 159 -12.19 -4.97 21.02
N GLU A 160 -13.00 -6.04 21.04
CA GLU A 160 -13.62 -6.60 19.84
C GLU A 160 -14.49 -5.55 19.12
N LYS A 161 -15.33 -4.82 19.87
CA LYS A 161 -16.14 -3.73 19.31
C LYS A 161 -15.30 -2.59 18.72
N MET A 162 -14.17 -2.24 19.34
CA MET A 162 -13.27 -1.20 18.82
C MET A 162 -12.60 -1.63 17.51
N VAL A 163 -12.22 -2.91 17.40
CA VAL A 163 -11.66 -3.50 16.19
C VAL A 163 -12.71 -3.55 15.07
N ASP A 164 -13.92 -4.04 15.36
CA ASP A 164 -15.01 -4.14 14.38
C ASP A 164 -15.44 -2.76 13.84
N ASN A 165 -15.45 -1.73 14.69
CA ASN A 165 -15.74 -0.36 14.26
C ASN A 165 -14.64 0.22 13.35
N SER A 166 -13.39 -0.20 13.53
CA SER A 166 -12.27 0.22 12.70
C SER A 166 -12.30 -0.45 11.32
N ILE A 167 -12.79 -1.70 11.24
CA ILE A 167 -12.96 -2.45 9.99
C ILE A 167 -14.11 -1.86 9.14
N ASN A 168 -15.21 -1.45 9.77
CA ASN A 168 -16.42 -1.00 9.06
C ASN A 168 -16.41 0.49 8.64
N GLN A 169 -15.33 1.24 8.91
CA GLN A 169 -15.20 2.67 8.57
C GLN A 169 -14.11 3.00 7.52
N GLY A 170 -13.39 1.99 6.99
CA GLY A 170 -12.42 2.14 5.89
C GLY A 170 -13.01 1.83 4.52
#